data_AF-A0A6J8F8N2-F1
#
_entry.id   AF-A0A6J8F8N2-F1
#
_cell.length_a   1.000
_cell.length_b   1.000
_cell.length_c   1.000
_cell.angle_alpha   90.00
_cell.angle_beta   90.00
_cell.angle_gamma   90.00
#
_symmetry.space_group_name_H-M   'P 1'
#
loop_
_entity.id
_entity.type
_entity.pdbx_description
1 polymer ?
#
loop_
_entity_poly.entity_id
_entity_poly.type
_entity_poly.pdbx_seq_one_letter_code
_entity_poly.pdbx_strand_id
1 'polypeptide(L)'
;MNAVKLPEEWETLCSTSDAEVIHECINGVFRRLLANLLLDFNNPKFRQVKKDNKALRRLTESLPAGFIEFLFSSIGFAKHEDAFIFEGSLESLKHGDTVLSCIEDIFGKERLQAAQCGLYRLRNLAIKKAENGLTQREMATATARLQRARPLSQEEDAKRQAQQSGTEKDVAEEHAVKEAVRKTLLNTGRVRNGFFEARDFSVRTMQHGRVYACTKKCPDHCVEAHWHLFTGRNILYSHLAHLSADGTRLLHLGPEHGYQYNSLPGSANFGKMIHFSEKLMDENGRLVHIKNDDKPVTACIYCGRAFAELLL
;
A
#
# COMPACT_ATOMS: atom_id res chain seq x y z
N MET A 1 22.68 1.94 15.43
CA MET A 1 22.45 0.80 14.52
C MET A 1 23.61 0.77 13.55
N ASN A 2 24.30 -0.36 13.40
CA ASN A 2 25.46 -0.47 12.51
C ASN A 2 24.99 -0.26 11.06
N ALA A 3 25.52 0.76 10.40
CA ALA A 3 25.24 1.02 9.00
C ALA A 3 25.75 -0.18 8.17
N VAL A 4 24.83 -0.90 7.53
CA VAL A 4 25.20 -1.92 6.55
C VAL A 4 25.89 -1.19 5.40
N LYS A 5 27.17 -1.48 5.18
CA LYS A 5 27.91 -0.97 4.03
C LYS A 5 27.72 -1.92 2.87
N LEU A 6 27.10 -1.45 1.80
CA LEU A 6 27.10 -2.16 0.53
C LEU A 6 28.53 -2.14 -0.05
N PRO A 7 28.95 -3.17 -0.79
CA PRO A 7 30.14 -3.09 -1.63
C PRO A 7 30.04 -1.90 -2.58
N GLU A 8 31.13 -1.13 -2.74
CA GLU A 8 31.17 0.09 -3.55
C GLU A 8 30.72 -0.13 -5.00
N GLU A 9 30.99 -1.31 -5.55
CA GLU A 9 30.54 -1.73 -6.89
C GLU A 9 29.02 -1.80 -7.02
N TRP A 10 28.32 -2.26 -5.97
CA TRP A 10 26.86 -2.37 -5.97
C TRP A 10 26.19 -1.06 -5.58
N GLU A 11 26.81 -0.26 -4.71
CA GLU A 11 26.37 1.10 -4.44
C GLU A 11 26.40 1.94 -5.72
N THR A 12 27.50 1.86 -6.48
CA THR A 12 27.63 2.53 -7.78
C THR A 12 26.58 2.05 -8.77
N LEU A 13 26.34 0.74 -8.88
CA LEU A 13 25.29 0.17 -9.74
C LEU A 13 23.88 0.64 -9.34
N CYS A 14 23.61 0.81 -8.04
CA CYS A 14 22.33 1.33 -7.56
C CYS A 14 22.16 2.84 -7.83
N SER A 15 23.21 3.55 -8.20
CA SER A 15 23.18 4.98 -8.57
C SER A 15 23.22 5.23 -10.08
N THR A 16 23.12 4.20 -10.93
CA THR A 16 23.07 4.35 -12.40
C THR A 16 21.64 4.31 -12.96
N SER A 17 21.51 4.49 -14.28
CA SER A 17 20.26 4.42 -15.05
C SER A 17 19.50 3.08 -14.94
N ASP A 18 20.09 2.05 -14.34
CA ASP A 18 19.47 0.74 -14.10
C ASP A 18 18.62 0.69 -12.81
N ALA A 19 18.51 1.81 -12.10
CA ALA A 19 17.78 1.92 -10.83
C ALA A 19 16.33 1.39 -10.90
N GLU A 20 15.61 1.65 -11.99
CA GLU A 20 14.22 1.17 -12.14
C GLU A 20 14.15 -0.36 -12.29
N VAL A 21 15.11 -0.95 -13.01
CA VAL A 21 15.23 -2.40 -13.21
C VAL A 21 15.60 -3.07 -11.89
N ILE A 22 16.57 -2.51 -11.15
CA ILE A 22 16.98 -3.02 -9.85
C ILE A 22 15.82 -2.95 -8.85
N HIS A 23 15.10 -1.83 -8.82
CA HIS A 23 13.94 -1.65 -7.97
C HIS A 23 12.79 -2.62 -8.33
N GLU A 24 12.53 -2.87 -9.62
CA GLU A 24 11.55 -3.87 -10.06
C GLU A 24 11.97 -5.29 -9.67
N CYS A 25 13.27 -5.59 -9.76
CA CYS A 25 13.84 -6.87 -9.36
C CYS A 25 13.71 -7.14 -7.86
N ILE A 26 14.09 -6.16 -7.03
CA ILE A 26 14.00 -6.22 -5.56
C ILE A 26 12.55 -6.45 -5.13
N ASN A 27 11.61 -5.64 -5.65
CA ASN A 27 10.19 -5.77 -5.31
C ASN A 27 9.54 -7.05 -5.87
N GLY A 28 9.92 -7.44 -7.08
CA GLY A 28 9.31 -8.54 -7.81
C GLY A 28 9.78 -9.92 -7.35
N VAL A 29 11.01 -10.02 -6.83
CA VAL A 29 11.66 -11.28 -6.47
C VAL A 29 12.07 -11.28 -5.00
N PHE A 30 13.03 -10.45 -4.61
CA PHE A 30 13.76 -10.58 -3.35
C PHE A 30 12.91 -10.26 -2.12
N ARG A 31 12.11 -9.18 -2.17
CA ARG A 31 11.15 -8.84 -1.11
C ARG A 31 10.08 -9.92 -0.93
N ARG A 32 9.65 -10.56 -2.01
CA ARG A 32 8.68 -11.67 -1.94
C ARG A 32 9.28 -12.92 -1.34
N LEU A 33 10.52 -13.25 -1.70
CA LEU A 33 11.24 -14.38 -1.12
C LEU A 33 11.42 -14.20 0.39
N LEU A 34 11.83 -13.00 0.80
CA LEU A 34 11.99 -12.64 2.21
C LEU A 34 10.64 -12.71 2.96
N ALA A 35 9.57 -12.16 2.38
CA ALA A 35 8.23 -12.21 2.97
C ALA A 35 7.71 -13.65 3.13
N ASN A 36 7.92 -14.52 2.13
CA ASN A 36 7.50 -15.91 2.18
C ASN A 36 8.24 -16.69 3.29
N LEU A 37 9.55 -16.46 3.46
CA LEU A 37 10.35 -17.10 4.51
C LEU A 37 10.03 -16.57 5.91
N LEU A 38 9.63 -15.30 6.05
CA LEU A 38 9.16 -14.75 7.31
C LEU A 38 7.76 -15.25 7.70
N LEU A 39 6.89 -15.48 6.70
CA LEU A 39 5.53 -15.97 6.92
C LEU A 39 5.51 -17.43 7.38
N ASP A 40 6.34 -18.28 6.77
CA ASP A 40 6.41 -19.71 7.09
C ASP A 40 7.84 -20.24 6.89
N PHE A 41 8.67 -20.02 7.92
CA PHE A 41 10.11 -20.31 7.89
C PHE A 41 10.46 -21.78 7.64
N ASN A 42 9.60 -22.70 8.05
CA ASN A 42 9.84 -24.14 7.92
C ASN A 42 9.28 -24.73 6.63
N ASN A 43 8.64 -23.92 5.77
CA ASN A 43 8.07 -24.42 4.54
C ASN A 43 9.16 -24.80 3.51
N PRO A 44 9.21 -26.07 3.05
CA PRO A 44 10.21 -26.49 2.07
C PRO A 44 10.04 -25.78 0.72
N LYS A 45 8.83 -25.30 0.37
CA LYS A 45 8.58 -24.62 -0.91
C LYS A 45 9.26 -23.26 -1.03
N PHE A 46 9.52 -22.59 0.08
CA PHE A 46 10.14 -21.25 0.09
C PHE A 46 11.67 -21.30 0.20
N ARG A 47 12.21 -22.49 0.45
CA ARG A 47 13.66 -22.72 0.62
C ARG A 47 14.40 -22.99 -0.68
N GLN A 48 13.71 -23.11 -1.81
CA GLN A 48 14.33 -23.39 -3.10
C GLN A 48 13.80 -22.46 -4.19
N VAL A 49 14.72 -21.84 -4.93
CA VAL A 49 14.41 -21.02 -6.10
C VAL A 49 15.19 -21.57 -7.30
N LYS A 50 14.50 -22.10 -8.30
CA LYS A 50 15.16 -22.61 -9.51
C LYS A 50 15.64 -21.46 -10.40
N LYS A 51 16.82 -21.61 -10.99
CA LYS A 51 17.43 -20.61 -11.90
C LYS A 51 16.71 -20.49 -13.25
N ASP A 52 15.95 -21.51 -13.64
CA ASP A 52 15.13 -21.53 -14.86
C ASP A 52 13.76 -20.85 -14.68
N ASN A 53 13.47 -20.31 -13.48
CA ASN A 53 12.21 -19.65 -13.20
C ASN A 53 12.01 -18.45 -14.14
N LYS A 54 10.93 -18.48 -14.93
CA LYS A 54 10.60 -17.45 -15.93
C LYS A 54 10.48 -16.05 -15.32
N ALA A 55 9.94 -15.93 -14.11
CA ALA A 55 9.79 -14.65 -13.42
C ALA A 55 11.14 -14.12 -12.92
N LEU A 56 12.01 -15.01 -12.42
CA LEU A 56 13.37 -14.65 -12.02
C LEU A 56 14.13 -14.15 -13.25
N ARG A 57 14.23 -14.96 -14.31
CA ARG A 57 14.95 -14.61 -15.55
C ARG A 57 14.48 -13.27 -16.11
N ARG A 58 13.17 -13.08 -16.26
CA ARG A 58 12.60 -11.83 -16.79
C ARG A 58 13.01 -10.59 -15.99
N LEU A 59 13.09 -10.70 -14.66
CA LEU A 59 13.36 -9.57 -13.76
C LEU A 59 14.85 -9.38 -13.46
N THR A 60 15.70 -10.32 -13.88
CA THR A 60 17.14 -10.28 -13.63
C THR A 60 17.98 -10.26 -14.90
N GLU A 61 17.39 -10.37 -16.09
CA GLU A 61 18.09 -10.52 -17.38
C GLU A 61 19.08 -9.38 -17.68
N SER A 62 18.72 -8.16 -17.29
CA SER A 62 19.52 -6.95 -17.49
C SER A 62 20.47 -6.64 -16.33
N LEU A 63 20.49 -7.44 -15.27
CA LEU A 63 21.33 -7.21 -14.09
C LEU A 63 22.58 -8.09 -14.10
N PRO A 64 23.73 -7.60 -13.56
CA PRO A 64 24.92 -8.41 -13.42
C PRO A 64 24.67 -9.67 -12.59
N ALA A 65 25.16 -10.82 -13.06
CA ALA A 65 25.05 -12.10 -12.34
C ALA A 65 25.60 -12.01 -10.90
N GLY A 66 26.72 -11.30 -10.70
CA GLY A 66 27.30 -11.06 -9.39
C GLY A 66 26.39 -10.27 -8.45
N PHE A 67 25.62 -9.32 -8.98
CA PHE A 67 24.65 -8.54 -8.19
C PHE A 67 23.46 -9.39 -7.76
N ILE A 68 22.96 -10.25 -8.65
CA ILE A 68 21.87 -11.19 -8.34
C ILE A 68 22.32 -12.18 -7.26
N GLU A 69 23.54 -12.70 -7.38
CA GLU A 69 24.14 -13.60 -6.39
C GLU A 69 24.31 -12.90 -5.04
N PHE A 70 24.76 -11.65 -5.03
CA PHE A 70 24.85 -10.83 -3.83
C PHE A 70 23.48 -10.65 -3.14
N LEU A 71 22.41 -10.39 -3.89
CA LEU A 71 21.07 -10.24 -3.32
C LEU A 71 20.55 -11.56 -2.72
N PHE A 72 20.82 -12.70 -3.36
CA PHE A 72 20.48 -14.01 -2.80
C PHE A 72 21.30 -14.32 -1.53
N SER A 73 22.62 -14.10 -1.57
CA SER A 73 23.49 -14.35 -0.42
C SER A 73 23.16 -13.45 0.77
N SER A 74 22.75 -12.21 0.52
CA SER A 74 22.35 -11.25 1.56
C SER A 74 21.15 -11.73 2.38
N ILE A 75 20.25 -12.50 1.78
CA ILE A 75 19.08 -13.09 2.47
C ILE A 75 19.47 -14.41 3.17
N GLY A 76 20.52 -15.09 2.71
CA GLY A 76 20.97 -16.40 3.20
C GLY A 76 20.70 -17.55 2.23
N PHE A 77 20.59 -17.27 0.93
CA PHE A 77 20.57 -18.30 -0.11
C PHE A 77 21.98 -18.60 -0.62
N ALA A 78 22.29 -19.89 -0.76
CA ALA A 78 23.50 -20.38 -1.39
C ALA A 78 23.23 -20.76 -2.86
N LYS A 79 24.21 -20.51 -3.72
CA LYS A 79 24.16 -20.89 -5.14
C LYS A 79 24.55 -22.36 -5.30
N HIS A 80 23.63 -23.15 -5.83
CA HIS A 80 23.86 -24.53 -6.28
C HIS A 80 23.82 -24.59 -7.82
N GLU A 81 24.04 -25.76 -8.44
CA GLU A 81 24.10 -25.89 -9.91
C GLU A 81 22.81 -25.36 -10.59
N ASP A 82 21.64 -25.84 -10.18
CA ASP A 82 20.35 -25.52 -10.84
C ASP A 82 19.43 -24.60 -10.03
N ALA A 83 19.77 -24.31 -8.77
CA ALA A 83 18.90 -23.59 -7.85
C ALA A 83 19.68 -22.71 -6.86
N PHE A 84 18.97 -21.78 -6.25
CA PHE A 84 19.36 -21.14 -5.01
C PHE A 84 18.64 -21.84 -3.86
N ILE A 85 19.38 -22.30 -2.85
CA ILE A 85 18.85 -23.01 -1.69
C ILE A 85 19.05 -22.15 -0.46
N PHE A 86 18.00 -21.98 0.34
CA PHE A 86 18.06 -21.24 1.60
C PHE A 86 18.77 -22.09 2.65
N GLU A 87 19.95 -21.63 3.05
CA GLU A 87 20.79 -22.23 4.11
C GLU A 87 20.92 -21.30 5.32
N GLY A 88 20.27 -20.14 5.25
CA GLY A 88 20.31 -19.08 6.25
C GLY A 88 19.50 -19.34 7.52
N SER A 89 19.53 -18.36 8.41
CA SER A 89 18.85 -18.34 9.69
C SER A 89 17.87 -17.16 9.77
N LEU A 90 17.11 -17.06 10.86
CA LEU A 90 16.32 -15.86 11.15
C LEU A 90 17.17 -14.58 11.21
N GLU A 91 18.46 -14.69 11.54
CA GLU A 91 19.39 -13.56 11.54
C GLU A 91 19.81 -13.15 10.13
N SER A 92 20.00 -14.11 9.22
CA SER A 92 20.29 -13.79 7.81
C SER A 92 19.09 -13.11 7.14
N LEU A 93 17.86 -13.44 7.52
CA LEU A 93 16.66 -12.74 7.05
C LEU A 93 16.63 -11.29 7.52
N LYS A 94 16.96 -11.01 8.79
CA LYS A 94 17.06 -9.64 9.31
C LYS A 94 18.17 -8.84 8.61
N HIS A 95 19.29 -9.50 8.35
CA HIS A 95 20.38 -8.91 7.58
C HIS A 95 19.95 -8.57 6.15
N GLY A 96 19.34 -9.53 5.45
CA GLY A 96 18.81 -9.34 4.10
C GLY A 96 17.77 -8.24 4.01
N ASP A 97 16.87 -8.15 4.99
CA ASP A 97 15.89 -7.04 5.09
C ASP A 97 16.59 -5.68 5.20
N THR A 98 17.65 -5.59 6.00
CA THR A 98 18.44 -4.37 6.16
C THR A 98 19.20 -4.01 4.88
N VAL A 99 19.78 -4.99 4.19
CA VAL A 99 20.49 -4.80 2.90
C VAL A 99 19.52 -4.30 1.82
N LEU A 100 18.37 -4.95 1.66
CA LEU A 100 17.36 -4.55 0.67
C LEU A 100 16.82 -3.14 0.97
N SER A 101 16.61 -2.82 2.25
CA SER A 101 16.14 -1.48 2.67
C SER A 101 17.20 -0.42 2.37
N CYS A 102 18.48 -0.73 2.58
CA CYS A 102 19.58 0.18 2.25
C CYS A 102 19.64 0.48 0.74
N ILE A 103 19.43 -0.53 -0.11
CA ILE A 103 19.36 -0.35 -1.57
C ILE A 103 18.13 0.49 -1.96
N GLU A 104 16.98 0.23 -1.34
CA GLU A 104 15.76 1.03 -1.55
C GLU A 104 15.91 2.49 -1.10
N ASP A 105 16.63 2.74 -0.02
CA ASP A 105 16.93 4.09 0.48
C ASP A 105 17.84 4.89 -0.48
N ILE A 106 18.75 4.22 -1.19
CA ILE A 106 19.57 4.82 -2.25
C ILE A 106 18.65 5.34 -3.38
N PHE A 107 17.67 4.53 -3.81
CA PHE A 107 16.65 4.99 -4.76
C PHE A 107 15.72 6.07 -4.18
N GLY A 108 15.42 5.97 -2.89
CA GLY A 108 14.58 6.90 -2.16
C GLY A 108 15.12 8.33 -2.20
N LYS A 109 16.43 8.53 -2.07
CA LYS A 109 17.06 9.87 -2.09
C LYS A 109 16.95 10.57 -3.45
N GLU A 110 17.13 9.86 -4.55
CA GLU A 110 17.00 10.43 -5.91
C GLU A 110 15.54 10.67 -6.30
N ARG A 111 14.64 9.75 -5.96
CA ARG A 111 13.19 9.92 -6.16
C ARG A 111 12.61 11.03 -5.30
N LEU A 112 13.08 11.22 -4.05
CA LEU A 112 12.66 12.34 -3.20
C LEU A 112 13.06 13.69 -3.81
N GLN A 113 14.25 13.83 -4.40
CA GLN A 113 14.64 15.06 -5.09
C GLN A 113 13.81 15.30 -6.37
N ALA A 114 13.61 14.28 -7.20
CA ALA A 114 12.79 14.41 -8.41
C ALA A 114 11.30 14.66 -8.10
N ALA A 115 10.75 13.99 -7.09
CA ALA A 115 9.40 14.20 -6.60
C ALA A 115 9.24 15.55 -5.91
N GLN A 116 10.22 16.04 -5.15
CA GLN A 116 10.20 17.38 -4.58
C GLN A 116 10.22 18.46 -5.67
N CYS A 117 11.03 18.30 -6.73
CA CYS A 117 11.03 19.21 -7.87
C CYS A 117 9.72 19.14 -8.68
N GLY A 118 9.16 17.94 -8.85
CA GLY A 118 7.85 17.73 -9.50
C GLY A 118 6.70 18.33 -8.70
N LEU A 119 6.67 18.09 -7.38
CA LEU A 119 5.71 18.66 -6.44
C LEU A 119 5.83 20.17 -6.36
N TYR A 120 7.05 20.74 -6.38
CA TYR A 120 7.25 22.19 -6.41
C TYR A 120 6.68 22.81 -7.69
N ARG A 121 6.89 22.18 -8.86
CA ARG A 121 6.31 22.63 -10.14
C ARG A 121 4.79 22.49 -10.17
N LEU A 122 4.25 21.38 -9.64
CA LEU A 122 2.80 21.15 -9.56
C LEU A 122 2.13 22.11 -8.55
N ARG A 123 2.78 22.41 -7.41
CA ARG A 123 2.33 23.43 -6.44
C ARG A 123 2.29 24.81 -7.09
N ASN A 124 3.33 25.19 -7.84
CA ASN A 124 3.33 26.46 -8.57
C ASN A 124 2.25 26.53 -9.66
N LEU A 125 1.94 25.41 -10.32
CA LEU A 125 0.83 25.33 -11.27
C LEU A 125 -0.54 25.39 -10.60
N ALA A 126 -0.69 24.76 -9.43
CA ALA A 126 -1.92 24.79 -8.64
C ALA A 126 -2.20 26.19 -8.05
N ILE A 127 -1.16 26.88 -7.55
CA ILE A 127 -1.25 28.27 -7.06
C ILE A 127 -1.68 29.20 -8.20
N LYS A 128 -1.04 29.10 -9.38
CA LYS A 128 -1.43 29.88 -10.57
C LYS A 128 -2.85 29.59 -11.06
N LYS A 129 -3.36 28.37 -10.82
CA LYS A 129 -4.72 27.97 -11.19
C LYS A 129 -5.76 28.44 -10.16
N ALA A 130 -5.39 28.53 -8.88
CA ALA A 130 -6.21 29.08 -7.82
C ALA A 130 -6.32 30.62 -7.89
N GLU A 131 -5.26 31.31 -8.32
CA GLU A 131 -5.26 32.76 -8.54
C GLU A 131 -6.22 33.19 -9.66
N ASN A 132 -6.47 32.32 -10.65
CA ASN A 132 -7.37 32.59 -11.78
C ASN A 132 -8.83 32.15 -11.57
N GLY A 133 -9.19 31.63 -10.39
CA GLY A 133 -10.50 31.04 -10.13
C GLY A 133 -11.00 31.31 -8.72
N LEU A 134 -11.20 32.57 -8.36
CA LEU A 134 -11.82 32.96 -7.10
C LEU A 134 -13.33 33.18 -7.28
N THR A 135 -14.12 32.23 -6.81
CA THR A 135 -15.42 32.52 -6.20
C THR A 135 -15.60 31.69 -4.93
N GLN A 136 -15.82 32.40 -3.83
CA GLN A 136 -16.01 31.94 -2.46
C GLN A 136 -17.20 30.97 -2.31
N ARG A 137 -17.05 29.90 -1.50
CA ARG A 137 -17.72 29.76 -0.19
C ARG A 137 -17.38 28.42 0.49
N GLU A 138 -17.46 28.47 1.82
CA GLU A 138 -17.54 27.35 2.78
C GLU A 138 -16.22 26.78 3.35
N MET A 139 -15.56 27.61 4.17
CA MET A 139 -14.93 27.13 5.40
C MET A 139 -15.91 27.32 6.55
N ALA A 140 -16.30 26.23 7.21
CA ALA A 140 -16.44 26.09 8.66
C ALA A 140 -17.37 24.92 9.01
N THR A 141 -16.81 23.76 9.37
CA THR A 141 -17.13 23.00 10.60
C THR A 141 -16.60 21.57 10.50
N ALA A 142 -15.51 21.26 11.21
CA ALA A 142 -15.27 19.93 11.80
C ALA A 142 -13.99 19.93 12.68
N THR A 143 -13.85 20.92 13.57
CA THR A 143 -12.89 20.88 14.68
C THR A 143 -13.67 20.86 15.98
N ALA A 144 -14.23 19.71 16.34
CA ALA A 144 -14.63 19.41 17.71
C ALA A 144 -15.06 17.94 17.82
N ARG A 145 -14.13 17.06 18.26
CA ARG A 145 -14.33 15.93 19.19
C ARG A 145 -13.25 14.88 19.00
N LEU A 146 -12.07 15.15 19.56
CA LEU A 146 -11.05 14.13 19.79
C LEU A 146 -10.37 14.41 21.12
N GLN A 147 -11.01 14.06 22.23
CA GLN A 147 -10.30 13.76 23.49
C GLN A 147 -11.13 12.81 24.35
N ARG A 148 -10.80 11.51 24.30
CA ARG A 148 -10.48 10.67 25.47
C ARG A 148 -10.44 9.18 25.08
N ALA A 149 -9.24 8.59 25.13
CA ALA A 149 -9.08 7.18 25.44
C ALA A 149 -7.79 6.98 26.23
N ARG A 150 -7.85 6.13 27.26
CA ARG A 150 -6.77 5.78 28.20
C ARG A 150 -5.79 4.77 27.58
N PRO A 151 -4.55 4.66 28.10
CA PRO A 151 -3.44 4.01 27.41
C PRO A 151 -3.44 2.48 27.56
N LEU A 152 -2.95 1.80 26.52
CA LEU A 152 -2.50 0.40 26.52
C LEU A 152 -0.98 0.35 26.23
N SER A 153 -0.35 -0.80 26.44
CA SER A 153 1.08 -1.00 26.74
C SER A 153 2.13 -0.45 25.77
N GLN A 154 3.24 0.02 26.35
CA GLN A 154 4.29 0.89 25.79
C GLN A 154 5.11 0.36 24.59
N GLU A 155 5.08 -0.94 24.26
CA GLU A 155 5.88 -1.49 23.15
C GLU A 155 5.11 -1.55 21.80
N GLU A 156 3.77 -1.56 21.82
CA GLU A 156 2.95 -1.47 20.59
C GLU A 156 2.73 -0.02 20.14
N ASP A 157 2.83 0.93 21.08
CA ASP A 157 2.67 2.37 20.83
C ASP A 157 3.82 2.95 20.00
N ALA A 158 5.06 2.50 20.19
CA ALA A 158 6.21 3.06 19.48
C ALA A 158 6.17 2.74 17.96
N LYS A 159 5.69 1.55 17.58
CA LYS A 159 5.50 1.17 16.17
C LYS A 159 4.27 1.83 15.54
N ARG A 160 3.17 1.97 16.31
CA ARG A 160 1.96 2.68 15.86
C ARG A 160 2.17 4.19 15.73
N GLN A 161 2.94 4.82 16.60
CA GLN A 161 3.21 6.27 16.57
C GLN A 161 4.09 6.68 15.38
N ALA A 162 5.07 5.85 14.99
CA ALA A 162 5.88 6.11 13.80
C ALA A 162 5.04 6.01 12.51
N GLN A 163 4.11 5.06 12.45
CA GLN A 163 3.19 4.88 11.32
C GLN A 163 2.07 5.94 11.30
N GLN A 164 1.56 6.35 12.47
CA GLN A 164 0.57 7.43 12.61
C GLN A 164 1.14 8.80 12.22
N SER A 165 2.38 9.13 12.61
CA SER A 165 2.98 10.44 12.28
C SER A 165 3.27 10.65 10.79
N GLY A 166 3.59 9.58 10.04
CA GLY A 166 3.68 9.62 8.57
C GLY A 166 2.29 9.75 7.92
N THR A 167 1.32 8.96 8.40
CA THR A 167 -0.07 8.97 7.91
C THR A 167 -0.75 10.32 8.15
N GLU A 168 -0.46 11.01 9.27
CA GLU A 168 -1.00 12.35 9.56
C GLU A 168 -0.46 13.43 8.62
N LYS A 169 0.81 13.34 8.18
CA LYS A 169 1.36 14.25 7.16
C LYS A 169 0.76 13.99 5.78
N ASP A 170 0.51 12.73 5.45
CA ASP A 170 -0.15 12.30 4.21
C ASP A 170 -1.62 12.76 4.13
N VAL A 171 -2.28 12.94 5.28
CA VAL A 171 -3.64 13.51 5.43
C VAL A 171 -3.63 15.04 5.44
N ALA A 172 -2.55 15.70 5.87
CA ALA A 172 -2.48 17.18 5.80
C ALA A 172 -2.33 17.70 4.36
N GLU A 173 -1.67 16.95 3.47
CA GLU A 173 -1.56 17.26 2.04
C GLU A 173 -2.86 16.96 1.24
N GLU A 174 -3.85 16.33 1.89
CA GLU A 174 -5.15 15.93 1.33
C GLU A 174 -5.94 17.10 0.72
N HIS A 175 -5.95 18.26 1.38
CA HIS A 175 -6.86 19.35 1.05
C HIS A 175 -6.67 19.90 -0.37
N ALA A 176 -5.46 19.80 -0.93
CA ALA A 176 -5.16 20.31 -2.26
C ALA A 176 -5.70 19.41 -3.39
N VAL A 177 -5.87 18.10 -3.15
CA VAL A 177 -6.14 17.10 -4.20
C VAL A 177 -7.51 16.40 -4.00
N LYS A 178 -8.10 16.52 -2.82
CA LYS A 178 -9.39 15.90 -2.45
C LYS A 178 -10.53 16.20 -3.44
N GLU A 179 -10.68 17.44 -3.88
CA GLU A 179 -11.73 17.82 -4.83
C GLU A 179 -11.47 17.29 -6.25
N ALA A 180 -10.20 17.24 -6.68
CA ALA A 180 -9.83 16.64 -7.96
C ALA A 180 -10.15 15.14 -7.96
N VAL A 181 -9.78 14.43 -6.88
CA VAL A 181 -10.09 13.01 -6.69
C VAL A 181 -11.59 12.78 -6.68
N ARG A 182 -12.35 13.55 -5.88
CA ARG A 182 -13.80 13.47 -5.80
C ARG A 182 -14.44 13.60 -7.19
N LYS A 183 -14.02 14.61 -7.95
CA LYS A 183 -14.50 14.84 -9.32
C LYS A 183 -14.14 13.69 -10.25
N THR A 184 -12.94 13.13 -10.15
CA THR A 184 -12.50 11.98 -10.94
C THR A 184 -13.33 10.74 -10.63
N LEU A 185 -13.55 10.42 -9.34
CA LEU A 185 -14.37 9.27 -8.93
C LEU A 185 -15.83 9.42 -9.38
N LEU A 186 -16.41 10.62 -9.27
CA LEU A 186 -17.77 10.92 -9.77
C LEU A 186 -17.88 10.84 -11.30
N ASN A 187 -16.81 11.12 -12.03
CA ASN A 187 -16.79 11.02 -13.49
C ASN A 187 -16.38 9.63 -14.00
N THR A 188 -16.01 8.72 -13.09
CA THR A 188 -15.60 7.36 -13.46
C THR A 188 -16.79 6.41 -13.36
N GLY A 189 -17.36 6.08 -14.53
CA GLY A 189 -18.47 5.13 -14.76
C GLY A 189 -19.07 4.44 -13.52
N ARG A 190 -18.71 3.17 -13.28
CA ARG A 190 -19.30 2.35 -12.22
C ARG A 190 -18.89 2.76 -10.80
N VAL A 191 -17.74 3.43 -10.66
CA VAL A 191 -17.26 3.98 -9.39
C VAL A 191 -18.17 5.10 -8.91
N ARG A 192 -18.72 5.91 -9.84
CA ARG A 192 -19.66 7.00 -9.54
C ARG A 192 -20.80 6.55 -8.64
N ASN A 193 -21.42 5.41 -8.93
CA ASN A 193 -22.59 4.96 -8.17
C ASN A 193 -22.22 4.56 -6.74
N GLY A 194 -21.11 3.85 -6.56
CA GLY A 194 -20.63 3.47 -5.24
C GLY A 194 -20.06 4.65 -4.43
N PHE A 195 -19.64 5.72 -5.11
CA PHE A 195 -19.07 6.91 -4.49
C PHE A 195 -20.10 8.02 -4.22
N PHE A 196 -21.12 8.17 -5.06
CA PHE A 196 -22.15 9.20 -4.90
C PHE A 196 -22.91 9.07 -3.57
N GLU A 197 -23.14 7.83 -3.12
CA GLU A 197 -23.80 7.51 -1.85
C GLU A 197 -22.81 7.27 -0.71
N ALA A 198 -21.53 7.67 -0.87
CA ALA A 198 -20.52 7.48 0.15
C ALA A 198 -20.86 8.26 1.42
N ARG A 199 -20.81 7.58 2.57
CA ARG A 199 -21.07 8.16 3.88
C ARG A 199 -19.88 8.98 4.38
N ASP A 200 -18.68 8.49 4.10
CA ASP A 200 -17.42 9.14 4.41
C ASP A 200 -16.46 9.02 3.22
N PHE A 201 -15.52 9.95 3.15
CA PHE A 201 -14.54 10.01 2.09
C PHE A 201 -13.23 10.57 2.64
N SER A 202 -12.19 9.76 2.51
CA SER A 202 -10.84 10.08 2.93
C SER A 202 -9.89 9.93 1.76
N VAL A 203 -8.92 10.82 1.71
CA VAL A 203 -7.85 10.79 0.72
C VAL A 203 -6.52 10.90 1.45
N ARG A 204 -5.52 10.15 0.98
CA ARG A 204 -4.14 10.26 1.47
C ARG A 204 -3.15 10.15 0.33
N THR A 205 -2.07 10.90 0.40
CA THR A 205 -0.94 10.73 -0.54
C THR A 205 -0.06 9.59 -0.03
N MET A 206 0.33 8.65 -0.89
CA MET A 206 1.03 7.43 -0.47
C MET A 206 2.55 7.61 -0.24
N GLN A 207 3.00 8.77 0.25
CA GLN A 207 4.44 9.10 0.38
C GLN A 207 5.17 8.26 1.42
N HIS A 208 4.51 7.88 2.52
CA HIS A 208 5.17 7.22 3.66
C HIS A 208 4.74 5.76 3.87
N GLY A 209 4.14 5.12 2.87
CA GLY A 209 3.94 3.68 2.92
C GLY A 209 2.73 3.17 2.14
N ARG A 210 2.89 1.94 1.63
CA ARG A 210 1.82 1.14 1.01
C ARG A 210 1.03 0.43 2.10
N VAL A 211 0.12 1.12 2.79
CA VAL A 211 -0.66 0.48 3.88
C VAL A 211 -1.64 -0.57 3.34
N TYR A 212 -1.96 -0.54 2.03
CA TYR A 212 -2.65 -1.65 1.37
C TYR A 212 -1.85 -2.09 0.15
N ALA A 213 -1.54 -3.38 0.09
CA ALA A 213 -0.77 -3.97 -0.99
C ALA A 213 -1.48 -3.73 -2.34
N CYS A 214 -1.17 -2.63 -3.03
CA CYS A 214 -1.53 -2.47 -4.44
C CYS A 214 -0.84 -3.60 -5.20
N THR A 215 -1.59 -4.67 -5.48
CA THR A 215 -1.12 -5.83 -6.26
C THR A 215 -0.79 -5.46 -7.70
N LYS A 216 -1.15 -4.23 -8.13
CA LYS A 216 -1.00 -3.67 -9.47
C LYS A 216 0.21 -2.74 -9.66
N LYS A 217 1.16 -2.66 -8.72
CA LYS A 217 2.39 -1.85 -8.83
C LYS A 217 2.12 -0.35 -9.04
N CYS A 218 1.20 0.23 -8.27
CA CYS A 218 0.91 1.66 -8.30
C CYS A 218 2.16 2.49 -7.94
N PRO A 219 2.37 3.69 -8.54
CA PRO A 219 3.50 4.56 -8.21
C PRO A 219 3.49 5.01 -6.74
N ASP A 220 4.67 5.23 -6.14
CA ASP A 220 4.82 5.56 -4.72
C ASP A 220 4.27 6.94 -4.33
N HIS A 221 3.93 7.78 -5.31
CA HIS A 221 3.32 9.10 -5.10
C HIS A 221 1.83 9.12 -5.50
N CYS A 222 1.19 7.95 -5.60
CA CYS A 222 -0.22 7.89 -5.92
C CYS A 222 -1.08 8.42 -4.76
N VAL A 223 -2.28 8.87 -5.10
CA VAL A 223 -3.28 9.28 -4.13
C VAL A 223 -4.20 8.11 -3.87
N GLU A 224 -4.33 7.70 -2.61
CA GLU A 224 -5.29 6.69 -2.22
C GLU A 224 -6.57 7.35 -1.73
N ALA A 225 -7.68 6.94 -2.34
CA ALA A 225 -9.03 7.32 -1.96
C ALA A 225 -9.72 6.13 -1.31
N HIS A 226 -10.35 6.37 -0.18
CA HIS A 226 -11.09 5.38 0.57
C HIS A 226 -12.44 5.96 1.02
N TRP A 227 -13.50 5.18 0.82
CA TRP A 227 -14.86 5.55 1.20
C TRP A 227 -15.68 4.32 1.61
N HIS A 228 -16.71 4.56 2.42
CA HIS A 228 -17.71 3.56 2.76
C HIS A 228 -19.06 3.90 2.15
N LEU A 229 -19.72 2.87 1.62
CA LEU A 229 -21.09 2.90 1.17
C LEU A 229 -21.94 2.09 2.13
N PHE A 230 -22.89 2.73 2.80
CA PHE A 230 -23.87 2.03 3.62
C PHE A 230 -25.15 1.82 2.84
N THR A 231 -25.51 0.56 2.61
CA THR A 231 -26.82 0.23 2.05
C THR A 231 -27.79 0.02 3.21
N GLY A 232 -29.02 0.53 3.10
CA GLY A 232 -30.05 0.51 4.16
C GLY A 232 -30.49 -0.88 4.66
N ARG A 233 -29.78 -1.95 4.32
CA ARG A 233 -29.97 -3.34 4.77
C ARG A 233 -28.91 -3.78 5.79
N ASN A 234 -28.31 -2.86 6.55
CA ASN A 234 -27.21 -3.15 7.49
C ASN A 234 -25.97 -3.76 6.83
N ILE A 235 -25.74 -3.38 5.56
CA ILE A 235 -24.59 -3.82 4.78
C ILE A 235 -23.74 -2.60 4.47
N LEU A 236 -22.47 -2.67 4.86
CA LEU A 236 -21.45 -1.68 4.57
C LEU A 236 -20.50 -2.23 3.50
N TYR A 237 -20.28 -1.47 2.44
CA TYR A 237 -19.22 -1.73 1.49
C TYR A 237 -18.08 -0.75 1.73
N SER A 238 -16.87 -1.25 1.68
CA SER A 238 -15.65 -0.48 1.81
C SER A 238 -14.89 -0.53 0.50
N HIS A 239 -14.58 0.63 -0.03
CA HIS A 239 -13.94 0.77 -1.33
C HIS A 239 -12.59 1.47 -1.22
N LEU A 240 -11.69 1.10 -2.12
CA LEU A 240 -10.36 1.69 -2.24
C LEU A 240 -10.05 1.99 -3.70
N ALA A 241 -9.45 3.14 -3.97
CA ALA A 241 -8.95 3.49 -5.28
C ALA A 241 -7.58 4.17 -5.18
N HIS A 242 -6.72 3.89 -6.14
CA HIS A 242 -5.47 4.63 -6.33
C HIS A 242 -5.58 5.51 -7.56
N LEU A 243 -5.23 6.77 -7.40
CA LEU A 243 -5.26 7.81 -8.42
C LEU A 243 -3.86 8.37 -8.65
N SER A 244 -3.68 9.09 -9.76
CA SER A 244 -2.47 9.88 -10.02
C SER A 244 -2.21 10.90 -8.90
N ALA A 245 -0.96 11.38 -8.79
CA ALA A 245 -0.57 12.37 -7.77
C ALA A 245 -1.43 13.65 -7.78
N ASP A 246 -1.95 14.03 -8.96
CA ASP A 246 -2.83 15.18 -9.16
C ASP A 246 -4.33 14.84 -9.01
N GLY A 247 -4.67 13.59 -8.74
CA GLY A 247 -6.04 13.11 -8.53
C GLY A 247 -6.91 13.06 -9.79
N THR A 248 -6.36 13.32 -10.98
CA THR A 248 -7.13 13.46 -12.23
C THR A 248 -7.40 12.15 -12.96
N ARG A 249 -6.64 11.10 -12.65
CA ARG A 249 -6.75 9.79 -13.32
C ARG A 249 -6.84 8.66 -12.30
N LEU A 250 -7.86 7.81 -12.44
CA LEU A 250 -7.93 6.54 -11.74
C LEU A 250 -6.85 5.61 -12.30
N LEU A 251 -5.97 5.10 -11.45
CA LEU A 251 -4.90 4.15 -11.82
C LEU A 251 -5.30 2.71 -11.52
N HIS A 252 -6.01 2.51 -10.41
CA HIS A 252 -6.34 1.18 -9.91
C HIS A 252 -7.54 1.25 -8.98
N LEU A 253 -8.46 0.29 -9.13
CA LEU A 253 -9.54 0.05 -8.19
C LEU A 253 -9.20 -1.18 -7.34
N GLY A 254 -9.15 -1.01 -6.03
CA GLY A 254 -8.94 -2.11 -5.10
C GLY A 254 -10.18 -3.00 -4.93
N PRO A 255 -10.05 -4.13 -4.23
CA PRO A 255 -11.20 -4.95 -3.89
C PRO A 255 -12.27 -4.17 -3.11
N GLU A 256 -13.53 -4.44 -3.40
CA GLU A 256 -14.66 -4.05 -2.57
C GLU A 256 -14.81 -5.07 -1.45
N HIS A 257 -14.83 -4.61 -0.20
CA HIS A 257 -15.11 -5.46 0.96
C HIS A 257 -16.51 -5.19 1.50
N GLY A 258 -17.32 -6.23 1.56
CA GLY A 258 -18.68 -6.22 2.10
C GLY A 258 -18.71 -6.71 3.55
N TYR A 259 -19.37 -5.93 4.39
CA TYR A 259 -19.60 -6.23 5.79
C TYR A 259 -21.08 -6.21 6.12
N GLN A 260 -21.53 -7.14 6.96
CA GLN A 260 -22.92 -7.22 7.38
C GLN A 260 -23.00 -7.48 8.87
N TYR A 261 -23.94 -6.83 9.56
CA TYR A 261 -24.25 -7.21 10.93
C TYR A 261 -25.10 -8.48 10.93
N ASN A 262 -24.59 -9.54 11.55
CA ASN A 262 -25.31 -10.80 11.64
C ASN A 262 -26.28 -10.78 12.84
N SER A 263 -27.55 -10.56 12.54
CA SER A 263 -28.65 -10.57 13.51
C SER A 263 -29.41 -11.89 13.58
N LEU A 264 -28.96 -12.96 12.91
CA LEU A 264 -29.67 -14.24 12.86
C LEU A 264 -29.41 -15.08 14.12
N PRO A 265 -30.40 -15.26 15.02
CA PRO A 265 -30.21 -16.03 16.25
C PRO A 265 -29.83 -17.49 15.95
N GLY A 266 -28.88 -18.03 16.71
CA GLY A 266 -28.41 -19.41 16.53
C GLY A 266 -27.35 -19.61 15.44
N SER A 267 -26.99 -18.56 14.69
CA SER A 267 -25.85 -18.61 13.77
C SER A 267 -24.50 -18.48 14.52
N ALA A 268 -23.42 -19.04 13.94
CA ALA A 268 -22.10 -19.09 14.57
C ALA A 268 -21.52 -17.69 14.91
N ASN A 269 -21.91 -16.67 14.14
CA ASN A 269 -21.45 -15.29 14.28
C ASN A 269 -22.56 -14.33 14.75
N PHE A 270 -23.60 -14.84 15.43
CA PHE A 270 -24.69 -14.01 15.93
C PHE A 270 -24.18 -12.82 16.77
N GLY A 271 -24.73 -11.63 16.49
CA GLY A 271 -24.39 -10.39 17.18
C GLY A 271 -23.05 -9.77 16.77
N LYS A 272 -22.43 -10.27 15.69
CA LYS A 272 -21.13 -9.78 15.20
C LYS A 272 -21.25 -9.19 13.80
N MET A 273 -20.39 -8.22 13.49
CA MET A 273 -20.12 -7.81 12.12
C MET A 273 -19.31 -8.90 11.42
N ILE A 274 -19.78 -9.35 10.27
CA ILE A 274 -19.11 -10.36 9.44
C ILE A 274 -18.56 -9.70 8.18
N HIS A 275 -17.32 -10.02 7.81
CA HIS A 275 -16.78 -9.75 6.49
C HIS A 275 -17.26 -10.86 5.57
N PHE A 276 -18.32 -10.58 4.80
CA PHE A 276 -19.04 -11.60 4.04
C PHE A 276 -18.54 -11.74 2.59
N SER A 277 -17.92 -10.69 2.03
CA SER A 277 -17.42 -10.74 0.66
C SER A 277 -16.23 -9.82 0.41
N GLU A 278 -15.30 -10.29 -0.42
CA GLU A 278 -14.25 -9.52 -1.07
C GLU A 278 -14.43 -9.68 -2.58
N LYS A 279 -14.58 -8.56 -3.32
CA LYS A 279 -14.88 -8.56 -4.75
C LYS A 279 -13.96 -7.62 -5.50
N LEU A 280 -13.24 -8.10 -6.49
CA LEU A 280 -12.47 -7.25 -7.40
C LEU A 280 -13.17 -7.20 -8.76
N MET A 281 -13.38 -6.01 -9.28
CA MET A 281 -13.88 -5.78 -10.63
C MET A 281 -12.81 -5.07 -11.47
N ASP A 282 -12.80 -5.32 -12.77
CA ASP A 282 -11.99 -4.54 -13.71
C ASP A 282 -12.67 -3.22 -14.09
N GLU A 283 -11.97 -2.39 -14.86
CA GLU A 283 -12.45 -1.09 -15.35
C GLU A 283 -13.70 -1.21 -16.25
N ASN A 284 -13.93 -2.38 -16.85
CA ASN A 284 -15.10 -2.68 -17.68
C ASN A 284 -16.27 -3.28 -16.87
N GLY A 285 -16.12 -3.39 -15.55
CA GLY A 285 -17.13 -3.93 -14.65
C GLY A 285 -17.26 -5.46 -14.68
N ARG A 286 -16.27 -6.17 -15.23
CA ARG A 286 -16.20 -7.63 -15.15
C ARG A 286 -15.67 -8.03 -13.78
N LEU A 287 -16.28 -9.06 -13.20
CA LEU A 287 -15.81 -9.64 -11.95
C LEU A 287 -14.50 -10.40 -12.20
N VAL A 288 -13.42 -9.92 -11.60
CA VAL A 288 -12.07 -10.52 -11.68
C VAL A 288 -11.86 -11.50 -10.53
N HIS A 289 -12.35 -11.16 -9.35
CA HIS A 289 -12.23 -11.98 -8.16
C HIS A 289 -13.48 -11.84 -7.30
N ILE A 290 -13.94 -12.96 -6.73
CA ILE A 290 -14.90 -12.96 -5.64
C ILE A 290 -14.48 -14.01 -4.63
N LYS A 291 -14.56 -13.63 -3.37
CA LYS A 291 -14.34 -14.49 -2.23
C LYS A 291 -15.44 -14.19 -1.22
N ASN A 292 -16.07 -15.23 -0.72
CA ASN A 292 -17.02 -15.11 0.37
C ASN A 292 -16.34 -15.71 1.61
N ASP A 293 -15.98 -14.84 2.53
CA ASP A 293 -15.54 -15.23 3.87
C ASP A 293 -16.75 -15.11 4.81
N ASP A 294 -16.85 -15.87 5.90
CA ASP A 294 -17.83 -15.61 6.97
C ASP A 294 -17.04 -15.41 8.27
N LYS A 295 -16.26 -14.34 8.27
CA LYS A 295 -15.30 -14.05 9.33
C LYS A 295 -15.80 -12.89 10.19
N PRO A 296 -15.88 -13.06 11.52
CA PRO A 296 -16.20 -11.96 12.40
C PRO A 296 -15.07 -10.92 12.39
N VAL A 297 -15.44 -9.65 12.28
CA VAL A 297 -14.52 -8.52 12.23
C VAL A 297 -15.06 -7.36 13.06
N THR A 298 -14.17 -6.54 13.62
CA THR A 298 -14.54 -5.41 14.48
C THR A 298 -14.30 -4.04 13.85
N ALA A 299 -13.50 -4.00 12.78
CA ALA A 299 -13.11 -2.77 12.10
C ALA A 299 -12.98 -2.99 10.59
N CYS A 300 -13.06 -1.88 9.85
CA CYS A 300 -12.83 -1.87 8.41
C CYS A 300 -11.40 -2.27 8.07
N ILE A 301 -11.23 -3.18 7.11
CA ILE A 301 -9.91 -3.65 6.67
C ILE A 301 -9.04 -2.53 6.08
N TYR A 302 -9.65 -1.47 5.53
CA TYR A 302 -8.96 -0.36 4.84
C TYR A 302 -8.68 0.88 5.67
N CYS A 303 -9.31 1.09 6.80
CA CYS A 303 -9.01 2.26 7.62
C CYS A 303 -8.84 1.93 9.09
N GLY A 304 -9.08 0.69 9.50
CA GLY A 304 -9.04 0.28 10.90
C GLY A 304 -10.10 0.95 11.77
N ARG A 305 -10.99 1.79 11.21
CA ARG A 305 -12.10 2.39 11.95
C ARG A 305 -13.06 1.31 12.40
N ALA A 306 -13.46 1.38 13.66
CA ALA A 306 -14.41 0.44 14.23
C ALA A 306 -15.77 0.56 13.54
N PHE A 307 -16.45 -0.56 13.28
CA PHE A 307 -17.78 -0.51 12.64
C PHE A 307 -18.81 0.24 13.50
N ALA A 308 -18.64 0.24 14.82
CA ALA A 308 -19.45 1.05 15.72
C ALA A 308 -19.38 2.55 15.38
N GLU A 309 -18.27 3.06 14.86
CA GLU A 309 -18.12 4.46 14.44
C GLU A 309 -18.63 4.73 13.03
N LEU A 310 -18.60 3.71 12.16
CA LEU A 310 -19.01 3.81 10.75
C LEU A 310 -20.52 3.62 10.55
N LEU A 311 -21.19 2.95 11.49
CA LEU A 311 -22.62 2.62 11.46
C LEU A 311 -23.49 3.60 12.27
N LEU A 312 -22.90 4.47 13.09
CA LEU A 312 -23.58 5.65 13.67
C LEU A 312 -23.78 6.71 12.58
#